data_AF-A0A0F5JHU3-F1
#
_entry.id   AF-A0A0F5JHU3-F1
#
_cell.length_a   1.000
_cell.length_b   1.000
_cell.length_c   1.000
_cell.angle_alpha   90.00
_cell.angle_beta   90.00
_cell.angle_gamma   90.00
#
_symmetry.space_group_name_H-M   'P 1'
#
loop_
_entity.id
_entity.type
_entity.pdbx_description
1 polymer ?
#
loop_
_entity_poly.entity_id
_entity_poly.type
_entity_poly.pdbx_seq_one_letter_code
_entity_poly.pdbx_strand_id
1 'polypeptide(L)'
;MKNLLAIFLMAILFVSCEGPQGEPGRDGASTYWIIEDEIEVKSNDWKLSSNEEGEPIYTYDFRIKDKDYDLYMNAYYTGLVSCYMYLDFGDDKLEAQTPLPNPVDRQDKDGNKWTETYSYDYTIDGFIIFKVSISDFFLDQKPPTTYFRAAALTY
;
A
#
# COMPACT_ATOMS: atom_id res chain seq x y z
N MET A 1 42.41 33.69 -38.16
CA MET A 1 42.23 32.21 -38.28
C MET A 1 41.98 31.49 -36.95
N LYS A 2 42.05 32.14 -35.76
CA LYS A 2 41.69 31.48 -34.48
C LYS A 2 40.18 31.41 -34.21
N ASN A 3 39.41 32.36 -34.74
CA ASN A 3 37.97 32.46 -34.46
C ASN A 3 37.11 31.50 -35.30
N LEU A 4 37.62 31.01 -36.44
CA LEU A 4 36.95 30.02 -37.28
C LEU A 4 36.98 28.62 -36.66
N LEU A 5 38.05 28.29 -35.95
CA LEU A 5 38.22 26.99 -35.30
C LEU A 5 37.25 26.81 -34.12
N ALA A 6 36.97 27.90 -33.39
CA ALA A 6 35.98 27.90 -32.31
C ALA A 6 34.54 27.71 -32.84
N ILE A 7 34.18 28.33 -33.96
CA ILE A 7 32.86 28.17 -34.58
C ILE A 7 32.65 26.74 -35.08
N PHE A 8 33.69 26.14 -35.67
CA PHE A 8 33.64 24.74 -36.14
C PHE A 8 33.50 23.75 -34.98
N LEU A 9 34.21 23.98 -33.87
CA LEU A 9 34.10 23.15 -32.67
C LEU A 9 32.72 23.25 -32.00
N MET A 10 32.13 24.45 -32.01
CA MET A 10 30.79 24.70 -31.47
C MET A 10 29.70 24.02 -32.30
N ALA A 11 29.84 23.99 -33.63
CA ALA A 11 28.89 23.30 -34.51
C ALA A 11 28.89 21.77 -34.31
N ILE A 12 30.05 21.16 -34.03
CA ILE A 12 30.16 19.71 -33.79
C ILE A 12 29.42 19.31 -32.50
N LEU A 13 29.42 20.16 -31.47
CA LEU A 13 28.73 19.90 -30.20
C LEU A 13 27.21 19.85 -30.33
N PHE A 14 26.62 20.63 -31.25
CA PHE A 14 25.17 20.59 -31.47
C PHE A 14 24.73 19.36 -32.28
N VAL A 15 25.55 18.90 -33.24
CA VAL A 15 25.23 17.72 -34.07
C VAL A 15 25.37 16.41 -33.28
N SER A 16 26.22 16.38 -32.24
CA SER A 16 26.36 15.22 -31.35
C SER A 16 25.20 15.00 -30.37
N CYS A 17 24.30 15.97 -30.23
CA CYS A 17 23.15 15.87 -29.32
C CYS A 17 21.87 15.38 -30.01
N GLU A 18 21.84 15.32 -31.35
CA GLU A 18 20.74 14.76 -32.12
C GLU A 18 21.06 13.29 -32.44
N GLY A 19 21.02 12.45 -31.40
CA GLY A 19 20.96 11.01 -31.59
C GLY A 19 19.70 10.62 -32.36
N PRO A 20 19.69 9.48 -33.08
CA PRO A 20 18.47 9.00 -33.72
C PRO A 20 17.34 8.96 -32.69
N GLN A 21 16.17 9.50 -33.07
CA GLN A 21 14.98 9.41 -32.24
C GLN A 21 14.80 7.93 -31.86
N GLY A 22 14.83 7.65 -30.55
CA GLY A 22 14.62 6.29 -30.05
C GLY A 22 13.28 5.75 -30.55
N GLU A 23 13.13 4.42 -30.53
CA GLU A 23 11.83 3.83 -30.87
C GLU A 23 10.72 4.50 -30.06
N PRO A 24 9.54 4.74 -30.67
CA PRO A 24 8.39 5.22 -29.93
C PRO A 24 8.22 4.37 -28.67
N GLY A 25 8.11 5.02 -27.51
CA GLY A 25 7.80 4.31 -26.28
C GLY A 25 6.53 3.49 -26.50
N ARG A 26 6.48 2.27 -25.94
CA ARG A 26 5.25 1.46 -25.99
C ARG A 26 4.10 2.30 -25.42
N ASP A 27 2.93 2.22 -26.06
CA ASP A 27 1.71 2.82 -25.52
C ASP A 27 1.52 2.31 -24.09
N GLY A 28 1.39 3.24 -23.14
CA GLY A 28 1.21 2.91 -21.74
C GLY A 28 -0.10 2.14 -21.56
N ALA A 29 -0.03 0.92 -21.05
CA ALA A 29 -1.21 0.20 -20.59
C ALA A 29 -1.89 1.03 -19.49
N SER A 30 -3.23 1.09 -19.52
CA SER A 30 -3.99 1.80 -18.48
C SER A 30 -3.72 1.18 -17.13
N THR A 31 -2.98 1.90 -16.28
CA THR A 31 -2.70 1.48 -14.92
C THR A 31 -3.93 1.72 -14.05
N TYR A 32 -4.60 0.65 -13.64
CA TYR A 32 -5.63 0.72 -12.60
C TYR A 32 -4.93 0.66 -11.25
N TRP A 33 -5.27 1.58 -10.34
CA TRP A 33 -4.54 1.78 -9.08
C TRP A 33 -5.35 1.42 -7.83
N ILE A 34 -6.68 1.29 -7.92
CA ILE A 34 -7.54 1.14 -6.74
C ILE A 34 -8.47 -0.04 -6.97
N ILE A 35 -8.41 -1.02 -6.06
CA ILE A 35 -9.36 -2.14 -6.02
C ILE A 35 -10.54 -1.71 -5.14
N GLU A 36 -10.23 -1.23 -3.93
CA GLU A 36 -11.23 -0.84 -2.94
C GLU A 36 -10.73 0.35 -2.12
N ASP A 37 -11.66 1.26 -1.86
CA ASP A 37 -11.46 2.40 -0.99
C ASP A 37 -12.33 2.28 0.26
N GLU A 38 -11.92 2.93 1.34
CA GLU A 38 -12.70 3.07 2.58
C GLU A 38 -13.19 1.74 3.18
N ILE A 39 -12.32 0.73 3.22
CA ILE A 39 -12.61 -0.56 3.87
C ILE A 39 -12.72 -0.33 5.37
N GLU A 40 -13.94 -0.18 5.88
CA GLU A 40 -14.24 -0.08 7.30
C GLU A 40 -14.13 -1.45 7.98
N VAL A 41 -13.25 -1.56 8.97
CA VAL A 41 -13.19 -2.71 9.88
C VAL A 41 -13.59 -2.22 11.26
N LYS A 42 -14.80 -2.58 11.69
CA LYS A 42 -15.29 -2.16 13.01
C LYS A 42 -14.53 -2.87 14.10
N SER A 43 -14.38 -2.23 15.25
CA SER A 43 -13.72 -2.84 16.40
C SER A 43 -14.27 -4.25 16.72
N ASN A 44 -15.59 -4.44 16.59
CA ASN A 44 -16.22 -5.74 16.85
C ASN A 44 -15.98 -6.81 15.78
N ASP A 45 -15.59 -6.44 14.57
CA ASP A 45 -15.40 -7.36 13.44
C ASP A 45 -14.04 -8.06 13.48
N TRP A 46 -13.07 -7.51 14.23
CA TRP A 46 -11.80 -8.20 14.48
C TRP A 46 -12.01 -9.54 15.17
N LYS A 47 -11.44 -10.59 14.61
CA LYS A 47 -11.47 -11.94 15.18
C LYS A 47 -10.15 -12.21 15.88
N LEU A 48 -10.20 -12.62 17.15
CA LEU A 48 -9.01 -13.07 17.86
C LEU A 48 -8.68 -14.49 17.40
N SER A 49 -7.46 -14.71 16.93
CA SER A 49 -6.88 -16.00 16.60
C SER A 49 -5.47 -16.10 17.20
N SER A 50 -4.75 -17.16 16.84
CA SER A 50 -3.32 -17.31 17.17
C SER A 50 -2.52 -17.44 15.88
N ASN A 51 -1.31 -16.87 15.86
CA ASN A 51 -0.34 -17.12 14.79
C ASN A 51 0.25 -18.54 14.92
N GLU A 52 1.17 -18.91 14.01
CA GLU A 52 1.80 -20.24 13.99
C GLU A 52 2.54 -20.60 15.29
N GLU A 53 3.06 -19.58 15.99
CA GLU A 53 3.79 -19.73 17.26
C GLU A 53 2.86 -19.74 18.48
N GLY A 54 1.54 -19.58 18.27
CA GLY A 54 0.53 -19.54 19.33
C GLY A 54 0.28 -18.14 19.90
N GLU A 55 0.95 -17.11 19.39
CA GLU A 55 0.77 -15.73 19.84
C GLU A 55 -0.56 -15.18 19.36
N PRO A 56 -1.28 -14.44 20.20
CA PRO A 56 -2.57 -13.88 19.85
C PRO A 56 -2.45 -12.81 18.76
N ILE A 57 -3.33 -12.89 17.76
CA ILE A 57 -3.40 -11.96 16.64
C ILE A 57 -4.86 -11.68 16.31
N TYR A 58 -5.18 -10.42 16.03
CA TYR A 58 -6.50 -10.04 15.53
C TYR A 58 -6.50 -10.07 14.01
N THR A 59 -7.51 -10.68 13.39
CA THR A 59 -7.65 -10.76 11.95
C THR A 59 -9.00 -10.28 11.45
N TYR A 60 -9.03 -9.77 10.23
CA TYR A 60 -10.25 -9.48 9.49
C TYR A 60 -10.07 -9.85 8.02
N ASP A 61 -10.96 -10.71 7.52
CA ASP A 61 -10.90 -11.23 6.16
C ASP A 61 -11.80 -10.38 5.26
N PHE A 62 -11.20 -9.58 4.39
CA PHE A 62 -11.89 -8.76 3.42
C PHE A 62 -11.94 -9.45 2.05
N ARG A 63 -13.15 -9.74 1.56
CA ARG A 63 -13.36 -10.35 0.24
C ARG A 63 -13.35 -9.28 -0.84
N ILE A 64 -12.48 -9.41 -1.83
CA ILE A 64 -12.52 -8.58 -3.04
C ILE A 64 -13.85 -8.80 -3.77
N LYS A 65 -14.51 -7.71 -4.17
CA LYS A 65 -15.77 -7.77 -4.93
C LYS A 65 -15.54 -8.46 -6.28
N ASP A 66 -16.53 -9.22 -6.73
CA ASP A 66 -16.45 -9.98 -7.99
C ASP A 66 -16.08 -9.11 -9.20
N LYS A 67 -16.54 -7.86 -9.23
CA LYS A 67 -16.24 -6.90 -10.31
C LYS A 67 -14.75 -6.53 -10.40
N ASP A 68 -14.01 -6.61 -9.30
CA ASP A 68 -12.59 -6.23 -9.20
C ASP A 68 -11.68 -7.46 -9.07
N TYR A 69 -12.26 -8.68 -9.07
CA TYR A 69 -11.53 -9.92 -8.86
C TYR A 69 -10.50 -10.18 -9.96
N ASP A 70 -10.83 -9.92 -11.24
CA ASP A 70 -9.88 -10.11 -12.35
C ASP A 70 -8.67 -9.17 -12.23
N LEU A 71 -8.91 -7.92 -11.83
CA LEU A 71 -7.84 -6.95 -11.56
C LEU A 71 -6.96 -7.42 -10.40
N TYR A 72 -7.59 -7.86 -9.31
CA TYR A 72 -6.88 -8.42 -8.16
C TYR A 72 -6.03 -9.62 -8.56
N MET A 73 -6.58 -10.57 -9.32
CA MET A 73 -5.85 -11.76 -9.74
C MET A 73 -4.69 -11.44 -10.69
N ASN A 74 -4.87 -10.46 -11.56
CA ASN A 74 -3.77 -9.96 -12.39
C ASN A 74 -2.66 -9.38 -11.50
N ALA A 75 -3.00 -8.50 -10.55
CA ALA A 75 -2.03 -7.93 -9.62
C ALA A 75 -1.35 -8.98 -8.73
N TYR A 76 -2.08 -10.03 -8.32
CA TYR A 76 -1.54 -11.14 -7.54
C TYR A 76 -0.41 -11.87 -8.29
N TYR A 77 -0.58 -12.11 -9.59
CA TYR A 77 0.38 -12.90 -10.38
C TYR A 77 1.50 -12.09 -11.03
N THR A 78 1.23 -10.86 -11.46
CA THR A 78 2.15 -10.10 -12.31
C THR A 78 2.44 -8.70 -11.79
N GLY A 79 1.77 -8.29 -10.72
CA GLY A 79 1.75 -6.91 -10.25
C GLY A 79 2.08 -6.75 -8.78
N LEU A 80 1.44 -5.76 -8.16
CA LEU A 80 1.55 -5.45 -6.75
C LEU A 80 0.17 -5.24 -6.16
N VAL A 81 -0.11 -5.89 -5.04
CA VAL A 81 -1.23 -5.55 -4.15
C VAL A 81 -0.64 -4.82 -2.95
N SER A 82 -1.12 -3.60 -2.67
CA SER A 82 -0.66 -2.79 -1.56
C SER A 82 -1.82 -2.26 -0.75
N CYS A 83 -1.72 -2.35 0.58
CA CYS A 83 -2.72 -1.80 1.48
C CYS A 83 -2.19 -0.62 2.29
N TYR A 84 -3.07 0.34 2.51
CA TYR A 84 -2.83 1.53 3.31
C TYR A 84 -3.85 1.59 4.44
N MET A 85 -3.46 2.23 5.54
CA MET A 85 -4.34 2.56 6.65
C MET A 85 -4.59 4.06 6.66
N TYR A 86 -5.84 4.46 6.86
CA TYR A 86 -6.20 5.86 7.07
C TYR A 86 -5.87 6.29 8.50
N LEU A 87 -5.30 7.48 8.62
CA LEU A 87 -5.12 8.24 9.84
C LEU A 87 -6.13 9.40 9.81
N ASP A 88 -6.85 9.62 10.91
CA ASP A 88 -7.85 10.70 11.03
C ASP A 88 -8.90 10.69 9.89
N PHE A 89 -9.40 9.49 9.55
CA PHE A 89 -10.38 9.28 8.47
C PHE A 89 -11.62 10.18 8.60
N GLY A 90 -11.97 10.87 7.51
CA GLY A 90 -13.10 11.80 7.44
C GLY A 90 -12.81 13.22 7.96
N ASP A 91 -11.59 13.52 8.41
CA ASP A 91 -11.18 14.88 8.76
C ASP A 91 -10.59 15.61 7.53
N ASP A 92 -11.27 16.66 7.07
CA ASP A 92 -10.89 17.45 5.88
C ASP A 92 -9.48 18.07 5.91
N LYS A 93 -8.82 18.13 7.07
CA LYS A 93 -7.52 18.80 7.25
C LYS A 93 -6.41 17.85 7.71
N LEU A 94 -6.77 16.77 8.39
CA LEU A 94 -5.82 15.88 9.05
C LEU A 94 -5.78 14.49 8.44
N GLU A 95 -6.77 14.12 7.60
CA GLU A 95 -6.78 12.81 6.98
C GLU A 95 -5.48 12.55 6.22
N ALA A 96 -4.85 11.42 6.54
CA ALA A 96 -3.65 10.95 5.88
C ALA A 96 -3.73 9.43 5.67
N GLN A 97 -2.85 8.92 4.80
CA GLN A 97 -2.69 7.47 4.59
C GLN A 97 -1.25 7.08 4.93
N THR A 98 -1.11 5.95 5.62
CA THR A 98 0.19 5.33 5.90
C THR A 98 0.24 3.94 5.27
N PRO A 99 1.35 3.55 4.61
CA PRO A 99 1.50 2.19 4.10
C PRO A 99 1.56 1.18 5.25
N LEU A 100 1.07 -0.04 5.00
CA LEU A 100 1.24 -1.15 5.93
C LEU A 100 2.54 -1.93 5.65
N PRO A 101 3.24 -2.45 6.68
CA PRO A 101 2.83 -2.48 8.09
C PRO A 101 3.02 -1.15 8.82
N ASN A 102 2.17 -0.89 9.82
CA ASN A 102 2.20 0.33 10.61
C ASN A 102 2.07 0.04 12.12
N PRO A 103 3.14 0.23 12.92
CA PRO A 103 3.07 0.16 14.37
C PRO A 103 2.40 1.41 14.94
N VAL A 104 1.50 1.21 15.90
CA VAL A 104 0.80 2.28 16.61
C VAL A 104 0.96 2.07 18.10
N ASP A 105 1.63 2.99 18.76
CA ASP A 105 1.77 2.98 20.21
C ASP A 105 0.46 3.43 20.86
N ARG A 106 0.05 2.67 21.87
CA ARG A 106 -1.19 2.87 22.63
C ARG A 106 -0.88 3.02 24.11
N GLN A 107 -1.79 3.70 24.79
CA GLN A 107 -1.79 3.82 26.23
C GLN A 107 -3.23 3.88 26.73
N ASP A 108 -3.56 3.09 27.76
CA ASP A 108 -4.85 3.17 28.43
C ASP A 108 -4.86 4.25 29.52
N LYS A 109 -6.01 4.38 30.21
CA LYS A 109 -6.18 5.35 31.31
C LYS A 109 -5.35 5.00 32.55
N ASP A 110 -4.99 3.74 32.72
CA ASP A 110 -4.21 3.24 33.86
C ASP A 110 -2.70 3.33 33.61
N GLY A 111 -2.30 3.70 32.39
CA GLY A 111 -0.93 3.91 31.98
C GLY A 111 -0.23 2.68 31.40
N ASN A 112 -0.97 1.59 31.17
CA ASN A 112 -0.43 0.43 30.47
C ASN A 112 -0.18 0.80 29.00
N LYS A 113 0.93 0.35 28.45
CA LYS A 113 1.36 0.67 27.09
C LYS A 113 1.53 -0.60 26.28
N TRP A 114 1.09 -0.55 25.04
CA TRP A 114 1.29 -1.62 24.07
C TRP A 114 1.44 -1.03 22.68
N THR A 115 1.99 -1.82 21.76
CA THR A 115 2.05 -1.47 20.34
C THR A 115 1.13 -2.39 19.56
N GLU A 116 0.22 -1.79 18.79
CA GLU A 116 -0.59 -2.48 17.78
C GLU A 116 0.14 -2.39 16.43
N THR A 117 0.54 -3.52 15.86
CA THR A 117 1.16 -3.52 14.52
C THR A 117 0.16 -4.00 13.49
N TYR A 118 -0.36 -3.05 12.72
CA TYR A 118 -1.27 -3.32 11.62
C TYR A 118 -0.49 -3.83 10.41
N SER A 119 -0.94 -4.91 9.80
CA SER A 119 -0.34 -5.52 8.62
C SER A 119 -1.43 -6.21 7.79
N TYR A 120 -1.05 -6.80 6.65
CA TYR A 120 -1.98 -7.54 5.81
C TYR A 120 -1.27 -8.66 5.07
N ASP A 121 -2.03 -9.69 4.73
CA ASP A 121 -1.68 -10.66 3.69
C ASP A 121 -2.77 -10.63 2.61
N TYR A 122 -2.50 -11.23 1.46
CA TYR A 122 -3.48 -11.40 0.40
C TYR A 122 -3.35 -12.77 -0.25
N THR A 123 -4.49 -13.37 -0.61
CA THR A 123 -4.60 -14.79 -0.92
C THR A 123 -5.06 -15.06 -2.34
N ILE A 124 -4.67 -16.20 -2.91
CA ILE A 124 -5.03 -16.61 -4.27
C ILE A 124 -6.55 -16.71 -4.51
N ASP A 125 -7.35 -16.88 -3.45
CA ASP A 125 -8.80 -16.99 -3.52
C ASP A 125 -9.54 -15.65 -3.38
N GLY A 126 -8.83 -14.51 -3.38
CA GLY A 126 -9.45 -13.19 -3.45
C GLY A 126 -9.74 -12.53 -2.10
N PHE A 127 -8.95 -12.83 -1.08
CA PHE A 127 -9.06 -12.15 0.21
C PHE A 127 -7.83 -11.29 0.49
N ILE A 128 -8.07 -10.16 1.15
CA ILE A 128 -7.07 -9.39 1.89
C ILE A 128 -7.34 -9.67 3.37
N ILE A 129 -6.35 -10.21 4.07
CA ILE A 129 -6.44 -10.53 5.50
C ILE A 129 -5.71 -9.43 6.26
N PHE A 130 -6.45 -8.50 6.84
CA PHE A 130 -5.87 -7.50 7.74
C PHE A 130 -5.54 -8.15 9.08
N LYS A 131 -4.39 -7.80 9.64
CA LYS A 131 -3.82 -8.41 10.86
C LYS A 131 -3.37 -7.34 11.84
N VAL A 132 -3.58 -7.56 13.13
CA VAL A 132 -3.06 -6.72 14.21
C VAL A 132 -2.40 -7.61 15.26
N SER A 133 -1.08 -7.49 15.39
CA SER A 133 -0.33 -8.09 16.50
C SER A 133 -0.17 -7.08 17.65
N ILE A 134 -0.18 -7.59 18.88
CA ILE A 134 -0.09 -6.78 20.11
C ILE A 134 1.15 -7.21 20.89
N SER A 135 2.03 -6.25 21.22
CA SER A 135 3.36 -6.52 21.78
C SER A 135 3.41 -7.18 23.18
N ASP A 136 2.36 -7.06 23.99
CA ASP A 136 2.42 -7.38 25.43
C ASP A 136 1.21 -8.18 25.93
N PHE A 137 0.65 -9.05 25.07
CA PHE A 137 -0.47 -9.97 25.38
C PHE A 137 -1.70 -9.32 26.05
N PHE A 138 -1.89 -7.99 25.91
CA PHE A 138 -3.06 -7.26 26.39
C PHE A 138 -4.27 -7.54 25.49
N LEU A 139 -4.86 -8.72 25.63
CA LEU A 139 -5.97 -9.18 24.79
C LEU A 139 -7.32 -8.57 25.15
N ASP A 140 -7.43 -7.94 26.31
CA ASP A 140 -8.63 -7.22 26.70
C ASP A 140 -8.85 -5.95 25.84
N GLN A 141 -7.83 -5.50 25.11
CA GLN A 141 -7.89 -4.34 24.23
C GLN A 141 -8.07 -4.80 22.78
N LYS A 142 -9.33 -4.86 22.35
CA LYS A 142 -9.66 -5.12 20.94
C LYS A 142 -9.25 -3.91 20.08
N PRO A 143 -8.70 -4.11 18.87
CA PRO A 143 -8.34 -2.99 18.01
C PRO A 143 -9.57 -2.10 17.73
N PRO A 144 -9.40 -0.77 17.64
CA PRO A 144 -10.48 0.15 17.34
C PRO A 144 -11.06 -0.06 15.93
N THR A 145 -12.12 0.68 15.61
CA THR A 145 -12.58 0.78 14.22
C THR A 145 -11.49 1.46 13.40
N THR A 146 -11.09 0.82 12.32
CA THR A 146 -9.98 1.26 11.45
C THR A 146 -10.43 1.22 9.99
N TYR A 147 -9.95 2.16 9.19
CA TYR A 147 -10.25 2.24 7.76
C TYR A 147 -9.01 1.94 6.94
N PHE A 148 -9.17 1.15 5.89
CA PHE A 148 -8.09 0.77 4.99
C PHE A 148 -8.42 1.08 3.53
N ARG A 149 -7.39 1.06 2.70
CA ARG A 149 -7.50 1.13 1.25
C ARG A 149 -6.65 0.04 0.63
N ALA A 150 -7.16 -0.59 -0.42
CA ALA A 150 -6.45 -1.61 -1.20
C ALA A 150 -6.20 -1.11 -2.63
N ALA A 151 -4.92 -1.09 -3.00
CA ALA A 151 -4.45 -0.73 -4.32
C ALA A 151 -3.89 -1.97 -5.03
N ALA A 152 -4.21 -2.12 -6.31
CA ALA A 152 -3.53 -3.03 -7.21
C ALA A 152 -2.76 -2.22 -8.23
N LEU A 153 -1.62 -2.73 -8.68
CA LEU A 153 -0.86 -2.21 -9.80
C LEU A 153 -0.55 -3.38 -10.73
N THR A 154 -0.92 -3.26 -12.00
CA THR A 154 -0.67 -4.27 -13.05
C THR A 154 0.06 -3.62 -14.23
N TYR A 155 0.84 -4.40 -14.98
CA TYR A 155 1.61 -3.96 -16.16
C TYR A 155 1.08 -4.55 -17.47
#